data_AF-A0A7W6A246-F1
#
_entry.id   AF-A0A7W6A246-F1
#
_cell.length_a   1.000
_cell.length_b   1.000
_cell.length_c   1.000
_cell.angle_alpha   90.00
_cell.angle_beta   90.00
_cell.angle_gamma   90.00
#
_symmetry.space_group_name_H-M   'P 1'
#
loop_
_entity.id
_entity.type
_entity.pdbx_description
1 polymer ?
#
loop_
_entity_poly.entity_id
_entity_poly.type
_entity_poly.pdbx_seq_one_letter_code
_entity_poly.pdbx_strand_id
1 'polypeptide(L)'
;MLEPTVSPRPSVVALAASLVFLAACQREEAAPAPPPAPAVSAPPVVAIGPAPVLDRAGLLQAMDVAASAYAAGKDPGGATLAGRRFVIRQAFGCAGPAPAGRSTVGATGGDGLAAWSWGDKGKSLKLTLAPADWTGSPMVAGGADSWEAAEGFWLPRPWLHTDGCPGVPSDPAADGATAASPQTVGLAAVFEEDGSRLGRRNGRAYEFTVRAEGDQAPVAPTNGYRLVLEGRMAAFADGRAIRCRAAGPDQRPVCIGAVQLDRVAFEDAQGQGLSEWRPG
;
A
#
# COMPACT_ATOMS: atom_id res chain seq x y z
N MET A 1 -65.07 28.63 32.87
CA MET A 1 -66.31 28.11 33.48
C MET A 1 -66.11 26.61 33.53
N LEU A 2 -65.98 26.03 34.74
CA LEU A 2 -67.10 25.60 35.58
C LEU A 2 -68.01 24.62 34.81
N GLU A 3 -68.32 23.38 35.21
CA GLU A 3 -67.82 22.45 36.23
C GLU A 3 -68.45 21.05 35.87
N PRO A 4 -68.92 20.15 36.77
CA PRO A 4 -68.59 18.71 36.81
C PRO A 4 -69.61 17.82 36.02
N THR A 5 -69.60 16.48 36.01
CA THR A 5 -70.06 15.56 37.09
C THR A 5 -70.15 14.06 36.66
N VAL A 6 -69.81 13.14 37.59
CA VAL A 6 -70.61 11.96 38.09
C VAL A 6 -70.94 10.78 37.11
N SER A 7 -70.33 9.59 37.25
CA SER A 7 -70.81 8.37 38.02
C SER A 7 -71.69 7.41 37.16
N PRO A 8 -72.11 6.16 37.55
CA PRO A 8 -71.90 5.43 38.81
C PRO A 8 -71.51 3.91 38.75
N ARG A 9 -71.28 3.38 39.96
CA ARG A 9 -71.34 1.96 40.47
C ARG A 9 -72.71 1.27 40.17
N PRO A 10 -72.99 -0.05 40.44
CA PRO A 10 -72.52 -0.94 41.53
C PRO A 10 -72.14 -2.38 41.04
N SER A 11 -72.03 -3.49 41.79
CA SER A 11 -72.32 -3.93 43.20
C SER A 11 -71.13 -4.78 43.74
N VAL A 12 -70.95 -5.23 45.01
CA VAL A 12 -71.79 -5.79 46.12
C VAL A 12 -72.32 -7.20 45.78
N VAL A 13 -71.88 -8.28 46.41
CA VAL A 13 -72.24 -8.85 47.74
C VAL A 13 -71.07 -9.81 48.12
N ALA A 14 -70.35 -9.71 49.24
CA ALA A 14 -70.69 -9.67 50.67
C ALA A 14 -71.00 -11.06 51.29
N LEU A 15 -70.13 -11.52 52.19
CA LEU A 15 -70.37 -12.23 53.48
C LEU A 15 -68.95 -12.64 53.99
N ALA A 16 -68.37 -12.10 55.07
CA ALA A 16 -68.82 -11.87 56.44
C ALA A 16 -68.97 -13.15 57.28
N ALA A 17 -67.96 -13.44 58.11
CA ALA A 17 -68.11 -14.03 59.44
C ALA A 17 -66.80 -13.93 60.26
N SER A 18 -66.94 -13.68 61.57
CA SER A 18 -65.98 -14.06 62.63
C SER A 18 -64.60 -13.37 62.70
N LEU A 19 -63.97 -13.12 63.85
CA LEU A 19 -64.34 -12.88 65.26
C LEU A 19 -63.01 -12.80 66.03
N VAL A 20 -62.64 -11.61 66.51
CA VAL A 20 -62.14 -11.34 67.88
C VAL A 20 -60.96 -12.15 68.48
N PHE A 21 -59.91 -11.40 68.87
CA PHE A 21 -58.78 -11.71 69.77
C PHE A 21 -57.79 -12.84 69.44
N LEU A 22 -56.52 -12.48 69.27
CA LEU A 22 -55.50 -12.64 70.32
C LEU A 22 -54.20 -11.85 70.01
N ALA A 23 -53.31 -11.77 70.99
CA ALA A 23 -52.12 -10.92 70.95
C ALA A 23 -50.87 -11.59 70.33
N ALA A 24 -49.98 -10.72 69.82
CA ALA A 24 -48.55 -10.93 69.59
C ALA A 24 -48.09 -11.82 68.43
N CYS A 25 -46.87 -11.50 67.94
CA CYS A 25 -46.03 -12.27 67.03
C CYS A 25 -46.54 -12.45 65.58
N GLN A 26 -46.16 -11.53 64.68
CA GLN A 26 -44.97 -11.74 63.83
C GLN A 26 -44.68 -10.47 63.01
N ARG A 27 -43.44 -9.98 63.10
CA ARG A 27 -42.91 -9.03 62.13
C ARG A 27 -42.35 -9.89 61.01
N GLU A 28 -43.03 -9.91 59.87
CA GLU A 28 -42.56 -10.63 58.68
C GLU A 28 -41.18 -10.07 58.29
N GLU A 29 -40.13 -10.85 58.53
CA GLU A 29 -38.78 -10.52 58.10
C GLU A 29 -38.78 -10.65 56.57
N ALA A 30 -38.62 -9.52 55.87
CA ALA A 30 -38.66 -9.52 54.41
C ALA A 30 -37.59 -10.48 53.87
N ALA A 31 -38.03 -11.50 53.13
CA ALA A 31 -37.15 -12.53 52.60
C ALA A 31 -35.97 -11.87 51.84
N PRO A 32 -34.71 -12.26 52.11
CA PRO A 32 -33.57 -11.66 51.46
C PRO A 32 -33.68 -11.84 49.94
N ALA A 33 -33.46 -10.75 49.20
CA ALA A 33 -33.52 -10.77 47.75
C ALA A 33 -32.56 -11.86 47.21
N PRO A 34 -32.96 -12.60 46.16
CA PRO A 34 -32.07 -13.60 45.56
C PRO A 34 -30.78 -12.91 45.10
N PRO A 35 -29.61 -13.56 45.27
CA PRO A 35 -28.33 -12.96 44.90
C PRO A 35 -28.34 -12.61 43.41
N PRO A 36 -27.71 -11.48 43.01
CA PRO A 36 -27.66 -11.09 41.62
C PRO A 36 -27.05 -12.22 40.78
N ALA A 37 -27.69 -12.54 39.65
CA ALA A 37 -27.16 -13.52 38.72
C ALA A 37 -25.72 -13.14 38.33
N PRO A 38 -24.78 -14.10 38.26
CA PRO A 38 -23.39 -13.80 37.94
C PRO A 38 -23.33 -13.08 36.60
N ALA A 39 -22.69 -11.90 36.59
CA ALA A 39 -22.52 -11.11 35.38
C ALA A 39 -21.79 -11.95 34.33
N VAL A 40 -22.50 -12.27 33.23
CA VAL A 40 -21.89 -12.96 32.09
C VAL A 40 -20.86 -12.00 31.50
N SER A 41 -19.58 -12.28 31.72
CA SER A 41 -18.49 -11.52 31.12
C SER A 41 -18.67 -11.54 29.61
N ALA A 42 -18.89 -10.37 29.01
CA ALA A 42 -18.85 -10.25 27.55
C ALA A 42 -17.50 -10.79 27.06
N PRO A 43 -17.45 -11.54 25.95
CA PRO A 43 -16.19 -11.97 25.38
C PRO A 43 -15.34 -10.73 25.02
N PRO A 44 -14.01 -10.77 25.21
CA PRO A 44 -13.17 -9.62 24.90
C PRO A 44 -13.30 -9.26 23.42
N VAL A 45 -13.67 -8.02 23.14
CA VAL A 45 -13.66 -7.47 21.78
C VAL A 45 -12.21 -7.42 21.33
N VAL A 46 -11.82 -8.35 20.45
CA VAL A 46 -10.47 -8.36 19.85
C VAL A 46 -10.36 -7.13 18.95
N ALA A 47 -9.62 -6.12 19.42
CA ALA A 47 -9.29 -4.96 18.61
C ALA A 47 -8.41 -5.40 17.43
N ILE A 48 -8.99 -5.50 16.25
CA ILE A 48 -8.24 -5.74 15.01
C ILE A 48 -7.40 -4.49 14.76
N GLY A 49 -6.08 -4.60 14.95
CA GLY A 49 -5.14 -3.52 14.66
C GLY A 49 -5.20 -3.12 13.18
N PRO A 50 -4.76 -1.89 12.83
CA PRO A 50 -4.72 -1.45 11.44
C PRO A 50 -3.89 -2.42 10.60
N ALA A 51 -4.35 -2.72 9.39
CA ALA A 51 -3.66 -3.65 8.49
C ALA A 51 -2.20 -3.20 8.27
N PRO A 52 -1.21 -4.12 8.32
CA PRO A 52 0.19 -3.75 8.24
C PRO A 52 0.51 -3.07 6.90
N VAL A 53 1.41 -2.10 6.95
CA VAL A 53 1.96 -1.45 5.75
C VAL A 53 2.67 -2.51 4.90
N LEU A 54 2.41 -2.51 3.59
CA LEU A 54 3.13 -3.35 2.64
C LEU A 54 4.57 -2.84 2.49
N ASP A 55 5.53 -3.64 2.92
CA ASP A 55 6.94 -3.47 2.60
C ASP A 55 7.26 -4.07 1.21
N ARG A 56 8.54 -4.04 0.81
CA ARG A 56 8.99 -4.60 -0.47
C ARG A 56 8.69 -6.09 -0.57
N ALA A 57 8.95 -6.85 0.50
CA ALA A 57 8.77 -8.29 0.51
C ALA A 57 7.30 -8.69 0.35
N GLY A 58 6.40 -8.03 1.10
CA GLY A 58 4.95 -8.23 1.04
C GLY A 58 4.32 -7.77 -0.27
N LEU A 59 4.79 -6.66 -0.85
CA LEU A 59 4.34 -6.22 -2.17
C LEU A 59 4.75 -7.20 -3.27
N LEU A 60 6.02 -7.65 -3.30
CA LEU A 60 6.48 -8.63 -4.28
C LEU A 60 5.77 -9.98 -4.11
N GLN A 61 5.56 -10.45 -2.88
CA GLN A 61 4.78 -11.66 -2.60
C GLN A 61 3.35 -11.57 -3.15
N ALA A 62 2.70 -10.41 -3.05
CA ALA A 62 1.37 -10.18 -3.62
C ALA A 62 1.39 -10.19 -5.17
N MET A 63 2.46 -9.66 -5.77
CA MET A 63 2.66 -9.66 -7.23
C MET A 63 2.94 -11.07 -7.77
N ASP A 64 3.72 -11.90 -7.07
CA ASP A 64 3.96 -13.30 -7.46
C ASP A 64 2.70 -14.16 -7.32
N VAL A 65 1.86 -13.92 -6.29
CA VAL A 65 0.53 -14.55 -6.18
C VAL A 65 -0.37 -14.15 -7.36
N ALA A 66 -0.39 -12.87 -7.73
CA ALA A 66 -1.15 -12.38 -8.88
C ALA A 66 -0.64 -12.96 -10.21
N ALA A 67 0.68 -13.06 -10.39
CA ALA A 67 1.30 -13.67 -11.56
C ALA A 67 0.95 -15.17 -11.68
N SER A 68 1.02 -15.91 -10.57
CA SER A 68 0.66 -17.32 -10.51
C SER A 68 -0.83 -17.56 -10.81
N ALA A 69 -1.72 -16.75 -10.22
CA ALA A 69 -3.15 -16.82 -10.49
C ALA A 69 -3.48 -16.52 -11.96
N TYR A 70 -2.87 -15.48 -12.54
CA TYR A 70 -3.00 -15.15 -13.96
C TYR A 70 -2.55 -16.31 -14.86
N ALA A 71 -1.37 -16.90 -14.60
CA ALA A 71 -0.86 -18.04 -15.36
C ALA A 71 -1.76 -19.28 -15.23
N ALA A 72 -2.43 -19.46 -14.09
CA ALA A 72 -3.42 -20.51 -13.86
C ALA A 72 -4.82 -20.20 -14.43
N GLY A 73 -5.03 -19.06 -15.09
CA GLY A 73 -6.34 -18.63 -15.59
C GLY A 73 -7.36 -18.28 -14.50
N LYS A 74 -6.90 -17.89 -13.31
CA LYS A 74 -7.72 -17.60 -12.12
C LYS A 74 -7.68 -16.11 -11.77
N ASP A 75 -8.75 -15.64 -11.14
CA ASP A 75 -8.65 -14.43 -10.33
C ASP A 75 -7.78 -14.73 -9.08
N PRO A 76 -6.79 -13.90 -8.72
CA PRO A 76 -6.00 -14.09 -7.50
C PRO A 76 -6.84 -14.13 -6.22
N GLY A 77 -7.97 -13.40 -6.15
CA GLY A 77 -8.86 -13.39 -5.00
C GLY A 77 -8.20 -13.03 -3.66
N GLY A 78 -8.81 -13.48 -2.55
CA GLY A 78 -8.17 -13.57 -1.24
C GLY A 78 -8.17 -12.30 -0.37
N ALA A 79 -7.75 -11.14 -0.88
CA ALA A 79 -7.80 -9.87 -0.14
C ALA A 79 -7.73 -8.67 -1.08
N THR A 80 -8.56 -7.63 -0.84
CA THR A 80 -8.34 -6.36 -1.54
C THR A 80 -7.07 -5.70 -1.02
N LEU A 81 -6.13 -5.42 -1.93
CA LEU A 81 -4.97 -4.59 -1.62
C LEU A 81 -5.32 -3.11 -1.71
N ALA A 82 -6.39 -2.73 -2.42
CA ALA A 82 -6.78 -1.33 -2.59
C ALA A 82 -7.01 -0.64 -1.24
N GLY A 83 -6.52 0.58 -1.10
CA GLY A 83 -6.48 1.34 0.15
C GLY A 83 -5.36 0.94 1.11
N ARG A 84 -4.69 -0.22 0.95
CA ARG A 84 -3.55 -0.57 1.81
C ARG A 84 -2.38 0.38 1.58
N ARG A 85 -1.81 0.87 2.69
CA ARG A 85 -0.56 1.63 2.68
C ARG A 85 0.61 0.74 2.28
N PHE A 86 1.57 1.30 1.57
CA PHE A 86 2.86 0.67 1.28
C PHE A 86 4.01 1.66 1.49
N VAL A 87 5.17 1.13 1.85
CA VAL A 87 6.47 1.81 1.87
C VAL A 87 7.50 0.81 1.39
N ILE A 88 7.98 0.98 0.15
CA ILE A 88 9.03 0.11 -0.41
C ILE A 88 10.32 0.88 -0.57
N ARG A 89 11.44 0.22 -0.27
CA ARG A 89 12.79 0.72 -0.58
C ARG A 89 13.41 -0.19 -1.61
N GLN A 90 13.96 0.37 -2.67
CA GLN A 90 14.67 -0.42 -3.69
C GLN A 90 16.07 0.12 -3.93
N ALA A 91 17.06 -0.77 -3.83
CA ALA A 91 18.44 -0.41 -4.12
C ALA A 91 18.68 -0.20 -5.62
N PHE A 92 19.26 0.95 -5.97
CA PHE A 92 19.73 1.27 -7.32
C PHE A 92 21.21 1.68 -7.29
N GLY A 93 21.89 1.61 -8.45
CA GLY A 93 23.31 1.93 -8.53
C GLY A 93 24.28 0.84 -8.06
N CYS A 94 23.77 -0.37 -7.75
CA CYS A 94 24.56 -1.48 -7.19
C CYS A 94 25.72 -1.96 -8.06
N ALA A 95 25.66 -1.74 -9.38
CA ALA A 95 26.69 -2.12 -10.34
C ALA A 95 27.55 -0.91 -10.79
N GLY A 96 27.50 0.20 -10.03
CA GLY A 96 28.12 1.47 -10.41
C GLY A 96 27.16 2.41 -11.13
N PRO A 97 27.69 3.42 -11.86
CA PRO A 97 26.90 4.44 -12.53
C PRO A 97 26.13 3.88 -13.72
N ALA A 98 25.05 4.57 -14.10
CA ALA A 98 24.34 4.31 -15.33
C ALA A 98 25.29 4.47 -16.55
N PRO A 99 25.19 3.60 -17.55
CA PRO A 99 26.00 3.69 -18.75
C PRO A 99 25.72 5.00 -19.50
N ALA A 100 26.76 5.56 -20.12
CA ALA A 100 26.63 6.73 -20.98
C ALA A 100 25.64 6.43 -22.13
N GLY A 101 24.72 7.35 -22.39
CA GLY A 101 23.67 7.14 -23.39
C GLY A 101 22.62 6.10 -22.99
N ARG A 102 22.39 5.87 -21.68
CA ARG A 102 21.23 5.09 -21.17
C ARG A 102 19.96 5.54 -21.91
N SER A 103 19.47 4.64 -22.74
CA SER A 103 18.57 5.00 -23.83
C SER A 103 17.12 5.00 -23.38
N THR A 104 16.47 6.16 -23.46
CA THR A 104 15.00 6.28 -23.42
C THR A 104 14.36 6.08 -24.80
N VAL A 105 15.12 5.64 -25.82
CA VAL A 105 14.62 5.49 -27.20
C VAL A 105 13.47 4.49 -27.23
N GLY A 106 12.30 4.97 -27.66
CA GLY A 106 11.04 4.22 -27.71
C GLY A 106 10.08 4.54 -26.57
N ALA A 107 10.51 5.21 -25.51
CA ALA A 107 9.64 5.68 -24.43
C ALA A 107 9.31 7.18 -24.62
N THR A 108 8.02 7.51 -24.67
CA THR A 108 7.57 8.85 -24.29
C THR A 108 7.74 8.98 -22.77
N GLY A 109 8.66 9.83 -22.32
CA GLY A 109 9.01 9.95 -20.90
C GLY A 109 10.25 9.14 -20.50
N GLY A 110 10.30 8.72 -19.23
CA GLY A 110 11.43 7.97 -18.67
C GLY A 110 11.35 6.46 -18.89
N ASP A 111 12.33 5.74 -18.33
CA ASP A 111 12.33 4.27 -18.33
C ASP A 111 11.74 3.66 -17.03
N GLY A 112 11.28 4.49 -16.09
CA GLY A 112 10.69 4.05 -14.82
C GLY A 112 11.67 3.47 -13.81
N LEU A 113 12.99 3.60 -14.02
CA LEU A 113 14.03 2.99 -13.19
C LEU A 113 15.01 4.03 -12.63
N ALA A 114 15.25 3.99 -11.31
CA ALA A 114 16.21 4.89 -10.68
C ALA A 114 17.66 4.63 -11.14
N ALA A 115 18.46 5.68 -11.16
CA ALA A 115 19.82 5.70 -11.68
C ALA A 115 20.69 6.68 -10.91
N TRP A 116 22.02 6.48 -10.93
CA TRP A 116 22.97 7.56 -10.65
C TRP A 116 23.99 7.65 -11.78
N SER A 117 24.54 8.84 -12.01
CA SER A 117 25.68 9.05 -12.90
C SER A 117 26.65 10.06 -12.29
N TRP A 118 27.88 10.12 -12.82
CA TRP A 118 28.74 11.27 -12.57
C TRP A 118 28.10 12.54 -13.18
N GLY A 119 28.11 13.63 -12.43
CA GLY A 119 27.78 14.98 -12.89
C GLY A 119 29.04 15.75 -13.30
N ASP A 120 28.97 17.08 -13.27
CA ASP A 120 29.97 18.07 -13.72
C ASP A 120 31.43 17.62 -13.67
N LYS A 121 31.91 16.98 -14.75
CA LYS A 121 33.29 16.47 -14.90
C LYS A 121 33.77 15.61 -13.71
N GLY A 122 32.87 14.82 -13.10
CA GLY A 122 33.14 13.98 -11.92
C GLY A 122 33.10 14.69 -10.57
N LYS A 123 32.77 15.99 -10.52
CA LYS A 123 32.69 16.78 -9.27
C LYS A 123 31.38 16.62 -8.48
N SER A 124 30.42 15.87 -9.01
CA SER A 124 29.14 15.60 -8.38
C SER A 124 28.61 14.22 -8.80
N LEU A 125 27.63 13.70 -8.06
CA LEU A 125 26.83 12.54 -8.47
C LEU A 125 25.41 13.02 -8.70
N LYS A 126 24.83 12.69 -9.86
CA LYS A 126 23.42 12.98 -10.17
C LYS A 126 22.60 11.72 -9.94
N LEU A 127 21.60 11.80 -9.07
CA LEU A 127 20.57 10.76 -8.88
C LEU A 127 19.36 11.15 -9.73
N THR A 128 18.78 10.19 -10.45
CA THR A 128 17.61 10.43 -11.29
C THR A 128 16.61 9.28 -11.22
N LEU A 129 15.32 9.62 -11.33
CA LEU A 129 14.22 8.71 -11.63
C LEU A 129 13.23 9.45 -12.52
N ALA A 130 13.13 9.04 -13.78
CA ALA A 130 12.09 9.53 -14.70
C ALA A 130 10.99 8.45 -14.81
N PRO A 131 9.72 8.75 -14.45
CA PRO A 131 8.63 7.80 -14.63
C PRO A 131 8.43 7.50 -16.12
N ALA A 132 8.09 6.25 -16.44
CA ALA A 132 7.65 5.87 -17.78
C ALA A 132 6.21 6.34 -18.02
N ASP A 133 5.85 6.67 -19.26
CA ASP A 133 4.43 6.87 -19.61
C ASP A 133 3.77 5.52 -19.90
N TRP A 134 2.82 5.13 -19.06
CA TRP A 134 1.99 3.93 -19.23
C TRP A 134 0.53 4.27 -19.53
N THR A 135 0.21 5.53 -19.85
CA THR A 135 -1.18 5.97 -20.10
C THR A 135 -1.84 5.16 -21.21
N GLY A 136 -1.14 4.98 -22.34
CA GLY A 136 -1.58 4.12 -23.45
C GLY A 136 -1.26 2.63 -23.28
N SER A 137 -0.73 2.19 -22.13
CA SER A 137 -0.35 0.79 -21.92
C SER A 137 -1.60 -0.10 -21.79
N PRO A 138 -1.68 -1.24 -22.49
CA PRO A 138 -2.79 -2.18 -22.36
C PRO A 138 -2.80 -2.97 -21.04
N MET A 139 -1.91 -2.64 -20.10
CA MET A 139 -2.01 -3.07 -18.70
C MET A 139 -2.81 -2.06 -17.84
N VAL A 140 -2.82 -0.79 -18.26
CA VAL A 140 -3.54 0.32 -17.60
C VAL A 140 -4.91 0.52 -18.27
N ALA A 141 -4.93 0.66 -19.60
CA ALA A 141 -6.15 0.75 -20.39
C ALA A 141 -6.91 -0.58 -20.36
N GLY A 142 -8.14 -0.58 -19.85
CA GLY A 142 -8.93 -1.79 -19.67
C GLY A 142 -10.33 -1.56 -19.09
N GLY A 143 -11.04 -0.54 -19.58
CA GLY A 143 -12.37 -0.12 -19.15
C GLY A 143 -12.77 1.18 -19.85
N ALA A 144 -14.08 1.49 -19.90
CA ALA A 144 -14.59 2.68 -20.58
C ALA A 144 -14.30 3.99 -19.82
N ASP A 145 -14.05 3.89 -18.51
CA ASP A 145 -13.60 4.99 -17.66
C ASP A 145 -12.07 4.88 -17.51
N SER A 146 -11.34 5.60 -18.36
CA SER A 146 -9.87 5.53 -18.44
C SER A 146 -9.19 6.53 -17.48
N TRP A 147 -8.07 6.11 -16.90
CA TRP A 147 -7.14 7.03 -16.24
C TRP A 147 -6.64 8.11 -17.21
N GLU A 148 -6.64 9.38 -16.79
CA GLU A 148 -6.06 10.51 -17.53
C GLU A 148 -4.58 10.28 -17.85
N ALA A 149 -3.90 9.61 -16.91
CA ALA A 149 -2.48 9.27 -17.01
C ALA A 149 -2.13 8.10 -16.11
N ALA A 150 -1.08 7.38 -16.49
CA ALA A 150 -0.38 6.45 -15.61
C ALA A 150 1.13 6.64 -15.72
N GLU A 151 1.78 6.92 -14.59
CA GLU A 151 3.24 7.04 -14.49
C GLU A 151 3.83 5.75 -13.92
N GLY A 152 4.69 5.11 -14.72
CA GLY A 152 5.24 3.80 -14.48
C GLY A 152 6.58 3.78 -13.75
N PHE A 153 6.69 2.91 -12.76
CA PHE A 153 7.88 2.68 -11.95
C PHE A 153 8.17 1.18 -11.91
N TRP A 154 9.34 0.74 -12.38
CA TRP A 154 9.72 -0.67 -12.31
C TRP A 154 10.38 -1.00 -10.96
N LEU A 155 10.08 -2.20 -10.44
CA LEU A 155 10.74 -2.76 -9.26
C LEU A 155 11.91 -3.65 -9.75
N PRO A 156 13.17 -3.17 -9.71
CA PRO A 156 14.30 -3.93 -10.22
C PRO A 156 14.50 -5.20 -9.40
N ARG A 157 14.84 -6.29 -10.10
CA ARG A 157 15.06 -7.63 -9.52
C ARG A 157 13.86 -8.07 -8.67
N PRO A 158 12.69 -8.35 -9.29
CA PRO A 158 11.49 -8.73 -8.54
C PRO A 158 11.61 -10.03 -7.73
N TRP A 159 12.63 -10.85 -8.00
CA TRP A 159 12.99 -12.02 -7.19
C TRP A 159 13.80 -11.68 -5.91
N LEU A 160 14.19 -10.42 -5.71
CA LEU A 160 14.93 -9.95 -4.54
C LEU A 160 13.98 -9.19 -3.59
N HIS A 161 13.50 -9.87 -2.56
CA HIS A 161 12.54 -9.33 -1.58
C HIS A 161 13.18 -8.37 -0.57
N THR A 162 14.51 -8.31 -0.48
CA THR A 162 15.23 -7.37 0.40
C THR A 162 15.42 -6.00 -0.26
N ASP A 163 15.53 -4.96 0.57
CA ASP A 163 15.65 -3.56 0.13
C ASP A 163 17.05 -3.20 -0.41
N GLY A 164 18.04 -4.07 -0.15
CA GLY A 164 19.47 -3.83 -0.42
C GLY A 164 19.93 -4.20 -1.82
N CYS A 165 21.22 -3.98 -2.08
CA CYS A 165 21.87 -4.51 -3.28
C CYS A 165 22.03 -6.04 -3.18
N PRO A 166 22.10 -6.77 -4.32
CA PRO A 166 22.36 -8.20 -4.31
C PRO A 166 23.71 -8.48 -3.64
N GLY A 167 23.73 -9.42 -2.69
CA GLY A 167 24.96 -9.87 -2.03
C GLY A 167 25.73 -10.94 -2.82
N VAL A 168 25.17 -11.45 -3.92
CA VAL A 168 25.85 -12.43 -4.78
C VAL A 168 26.78 -11.71 -5.77
N PRO A 169 28.04 -12.14 -5.92
CA PRO A 169 28.92 -11.64 -6.96
C PRO A 169 28.43 -12.11 -8.34
N SER A 170 28.89 -11.44 -9.40
CA SER A 170 28.74 -11.95 -10.77
C SER A 170 29.51 -13.27 -10.93
N ASP A 171 28.97 -14.19 -11.73
CA ASP A 171 29.63 -15.45 -12.05
C ASP A 171 30.92 -15.17 -12.85
N PRO A 172 32.12 -15.56 -12.36
CA PRO A 172 33.37 -15.34 -13.09
C PRO A 172 33.51 -16.21 -14.35
N ALA A 173 32.68 -17.24 -14.53
CA ALA A 173 32.63 -18.05 -15.75
C ALA A 173 31.64 -17.52 -16.80
N ALA A 174 30.91 -16.44 -16.51
CA ALA A 174 30.07 -15.78 -17.50
C ALA A 174 30.92 -14.89 -18.41
N ASP A 175 31.20 -15.36 -19.63
CA ASP A 175 31.91 -14.58 -20.63
C ASP A 175 31.10 -13.36 -21.08
N GLY A 176 31.57 -12.17 -20.68
CA GLY A 176 30.99 -10.89 -21.06
C GLY A 176 29.83 -10.41 -20.19
N ALA A 177 29.17 -9.33 -20.61
CA ALA A 177 28.05 -8.74 -19.88
C ALA A 177 26.77 -9.56 -20.11
N THR A 178 26.43 -10.46 -19.16
CA THR A 178 25.15 -11.18 -19.18
C THR A 178 23.98 -10.20 -19.27
N ALA A 179 23.09 -10.42 -20.23
CA ALA A 179 21.91 -9.58 -20.40
C ALA A 179 21.03 -9.63 -19.13
N ALA A 180 20.66 -8.47 -18.60
CA ALA A 180 19.78 -8.38 -17.45
C ALA A 180 18.39 -8.95 -17.81
N SER A 181 17.81 -9.77 -16.91
CA SER A 181 16.45 -10.27 -17.08
C SER A 181 15.45 -9.09 -17.20
N PRO A 182 14.42 -9.21 -18.07
CA PRO A 182 13.45 -8.14 -18.27
C PRO A 182 12.66 -7.83 -16.97
N GLN A 183 12.19 -6.59 -16.86
CA GLN A 183 11.33 -6.18 -15.75
C GLN A 183 9.98 -6.90 -15.85
N THR A 184 9.51 -7.49 -14.75
CA THR A 184 8.23 -8.21 -14.68
C THR A 184 7.31 -7.73 -13.56
N VAL A 185 7.74 -6.79 -12.71
CA VAL A 185 6.91 -6.19 -11.67
C VAL A 185 7.11 -4.68 -11.61
N GLY A 186 6.02 -3.93 -11.60
CA GLY A 186 6.04 -2.47 -11.48
C GLY A 186 4.86 -1.88 -10.70
N LEU A 187 4.92 -0.57 -10.50
CA LEU A 187 3.86 0.26 -9.92
C LEU A 187 3.43 1.31 -10.94
N ALA A 188 2.13 1.47 -11.12
CA ALA A 188 1.52 2.50 -11.93
C ALA A 188 0.90 3.55 -11.00
N ALA A 189 1.50 4.74 -10.90
CA ALA A 189 0.85 5.88 -10.28
C ALA A 189 -0.24 6.38 -11.22
N VAL A 190 -1.50 6.21 -10.82
CA VAL A 190 -2.67 6.43 -11.68
C VAL A 190 -3.41 7.72 -11.32
N PHE A 191 -3.90 8.43 -12.33
CA PHE A 191 -4.56 9.73 -12.19
C PHE A 191 -5.90 9.71 -12.94
N GLU A 192 -6.99 10.12 -12.29
CA GLU A 192 -8.36 10.16 -12.83
C GLU A 192 -8.57 11.41 -13.72
N GLU A 193 -9.50 11.36 -14.68
CA GLU A 193 -9.71 12.45 -15.66
C GLU A 193 -10.11 13.79 -15.03
N ASP A 194 -11.03 13.75 -14.06
CA ASP A 194 -11.40 14.87 -13.19
C ASP A 194 -10.63 14.87 -11.84
N GLY A 195 -9.61 14.01 -11.74
CA GLY A 195 -8.81 13.82 -10.54
C GLY A 195 -7.84 14.96 -10.26
N SER A 196 -7.25 14.95 -9.06
CA SER A 196 -6.17 15.87 -8.75
C SER A 196 -4.92 15.55 -9.58
N ARG A 197 -4.54 16.46 -10.47
CA ARG A 197 -3.26 16.41 -11.22
C ARG A 197 -2.03 16.69 -10.34
N LEU A 198 -2.24 16.98 -9.06
CA LEU A 198 -1.20 17.17 -8.07
C LEU A 198 -0.32 15.91 -7.95
N GLY A 199 1.00 16.08 -7.89
CA GLY A 199 1.95 14.97 -7.80
C GLY A 199 2.33 14.33 -9.14
N ARG A 200 1.50 14.46 -10.19
CA ARG A 200 1.82 14.03 -11.56
C ARG A 200 3.11 14.71 -12.04
N ARG A 201 4.05 13.94 -12.59
CA ARG A 201 5.35 14.45 -13.04
C ARG A 201 5.32 14.98 -14.46
N ASN A 202 4.48 14.43 -15.33
CA ASN A 202 4.48 14.67 -16.77
C ASN A 202 5.87 14.42 -17.37
N GLY A 203 6.44 13.25 -17.07
CA GLY A 203 7.79 12.85 -17.50
C GLY A 203 8.95 13.57 -16.81
N ARG A 204 8.72 14.60 -15.99
CA ARG A 204 9.79 15.30 -15.26
C ARG A 204 10.44 14.38 -14.23
N ALA A 205 11.72 14.08 -14.41
CA ALA A 205 12.49 13.28 -13.47
C ALA A 205 12.46 13.86 -12.05
N TYR A 206 12.46 12.97 -11.05
CA TYR A 206 12.96 13.26 -9.71
C TYR A 206 14.49 13.30 -9.81
N GLU A 207 15.11 14.43 -9.44
CA GLU A 207 16.55 14.64 -9.60
C GLU A 207 17.17 15.19 -8.32
N PHE A 208 18.32 14.65 -7.94
CA PHE A 208 19.12 15.15 -6.82
C PHE A 208 20.60 15.17 -7.20
N THR A 209 21.35 16.15 -6.70
CA THR A 209 22.79 16.25 -6.94
C THR A 209 23.54 16.11 -5.62
N VAL A 210 24.18 14.96 -5.42
CA VAL A 210 25.15 14.78 -4.34
C VAL A 210 26.39 15.61 -4.70
N ARG A 211 26.75 16.53 -3.82
CA ARG A 211 28.03 17.25 -3.86
C ARG A 211 28.91 16.72 -2.74
N ALA A 212 30.21 16.78 -2.91
CA ALA A 212 31.14 16.51 -1.83
C ALA A 212 31.11 17.63 -0.78
N GLU A 213 31.56 17.32 0.44
CA GLU A 213 31.80 18.30 1.49
C GLU A 213 33.21 18.90 1.34
N GLY A 214 33.30 20.23 1.31
CA GLY A 214 34.56 20.95 1.10
C GLY A 214 35.20 20.65 -0.25
N ASP A 215 36.54 20.58 -0.27
CA ASP A 215 37.35 20.36 -1.47
C ASP A 215 37.52 18.86 -1.84
N GLN A 216 36.80 17.95 -1.18
CA GLN A 216 36.89 16.52 -1.47
C GLN A 216 36.21 16.17 -2.82
N ALA A 217 36.62 15.05 -3.42
CA ALA A 217 35.88 14.48 -4.56
C ALA A 217 34.72 13.61 -4.03
N PRO A 218 33.54 13.60 -4.68
CA PRO A 218 32.44 12.75 -4.24
C PRO A 218 32.77 11.27 -4.47
N VAL A 219 32.53 10.44 -3.45
CA VAL A 219 32.85 9.01 -3.46
C VAL A 219 31.68 8.22 -4.04
N ALA A 220 31.97 7.25 -4.92
CA ALA A 220 30.96 6.36 -5.48
C ALA A 220 30.32 5.45 -4.39
N PRO A 221 29.01 5.19 -4.44
CA PRO A 221 28.30 4.44 -3.40
C PRO A 221 28.61 2.93 -3.46
N THR A 222 29.27 2.39 -2.43
CA THR A 222 29.62 0.95 -2.36
C THR A 222 28.40 0.02 -2.33
N ASN A 223 27.28 0.46 -1.73
CA ASN A 223 26.03 -0.31 -1.59
C ASN A 223 24.85 0.37 -2.31
N GLY A 224 25.14 1.17 -3.34
CA GLY A 224 24.16 1.96 -4.09
C GLY A 224 23.42 2.99 -3.23
N TYR A 225 22.28 3.46 -3.74
CA TYR A 225 21.31 4.32 -3.06
C TYR A 225 20.00 3.55 -2.84
N ARG A 226 19.04 4.12 -2.10
CA ARG A 226 17.65 3.63 -2.07
C ARG A 226 16.72 4.63 -2.72
N LEU A 227 15.83 4.12 -3.56
CA LEU A 227 14.60 4.82 -3.92
C LEU A 227 13.51 4.37 -2.93
N VAL A 228 12.88 5.32 -2.25
CA VAL A 228 11.66 5.11 -1.46
C VAL A 228 10.46 5.44 -2.34
N LEU A 229 9.51 4.51 -2.42
CA LEU A 229 8.15 4.77 -2.93
C LEU A 229 7.17 4.46 -1.80
N GLU A 230 6.38 5.46 -1.42
CA GLU A 230 5.43 5.40 -0.31
C GLU A 230 4.07 5.94 -0.76
N GLY A 231 3.00 5.29 -0.32
CA GLY A 231 1.65 5.64 -0.75
C GLY A 231 0.57 4.66 -0.33
N ARG A 232 -0.50 4.62 -1.12
CA ARG A 232 -1.59 3.64 -1.02
C ARG A 232 -1.76 2.89 -2.35
N MET A 233 -2.04 1.60 -2.26
CA MET A 233 -2.52 0.84 -3.42
C MET A 233 -3.88 1.39 -3.85
N ALA A 234 -4.07 1.59 -5.15
CA ALA A 234 -5.35 1.92 -5.77
C ALA A 234 -6.01 0.64 -6.33
N ALA A 235 -7.19 0.77 -6.92
CA ALA A 235 -7.81 -0.25 -7.75
C ALA A 235 -7.91 0.25 -9.19
N PHE A 236 -7.66 -0.60 -10.18
CA PHE A 236 -8.05 -0.35 -11.57
C PHE A 236 -9.58 -0.37 -11.72
N ALA A 237 -10.11 0.06 -12.87
CA ALA A 237 -11.55 0.11 -13.15
C ALA A 237 -12.30 -1.24 -13.01
N ASP A 238 -11.58 -2.37 -12.98
CA ASP A 238 -12.14 -3.70 -12.69
C ASP A 238 -12.11 -4.10 -11.20
N GLY A 239 -11.80 -3.14 -10.31
CA GLY A 239 -11.71 -3.32 -8.86
C GLY A 239 -10.41 -3.98 -8.37
N ARG A 240 -9.55 -4.51 -9.27
CA ARG A 240 -8.30 -5.18 -8.87
C ARG A 240 -7.20 -4.16 -8.63
N ALA A 241 -6.37 -4.40 -7.61
CA ALA A 241 -5.20 -3.57 -7.33
C ALA A 241 -3.96 -3.95 -8.16
N ILE A 242 -3.92 -5.18 -8.68
CA ILE A 242 -2.83 -5.71 -9.51
C ILE A 242 -3.42 -6.24 -10.81
N ARG A 243 -2.78 -5.92 -11.94
CA ARG A 243 -3.07 -6.48 -13.26
C ARG A 243 -1.82 -7.15 -13.82
N CYS A 244 -2.00 -8.34 -14.37
CA CYS A 244 -0.93 -9.11 -15.01
C CYS A 244 -1.24 -9.39 -16.48
N ARG A 245 -0.19 -9.50 -17.30
CA ARG A 245 -0.26 -9.87 -18.72
C ARG A 245 0.98 -10.67 -19.12
N ALA A 246 0.79 -11.70 -19.93
CA ALA A 246 1.85 -12.39 -20.68
C ALA A 246 1.56 -12.35 -22.19
N ALA A 247 2.55 -12.69 -23.02
CA ALA A 247 2.35 -12.90 -24.45
C ALA A 247 1.87 -14.33 -24.79
N GLY A 248 2.04 -15.27 -23.86
CA GLY A 248 1.65 -16.67 -23.95
C GLY A 248 1.89 -17.40 -22.62
N PRO A 249 1.48 -18.66 -22.47
CA PRO A 249 1.60 -19.41 -21.21
C PRO A 249 3.05 -19.65 -20.77
N ASP A 250 3.97 -19.80 -21.73
CA ASP A 250 5.41 -20.05 -21.46
C ASP A 250 6.20 -18.77 -21.16
N GLN A 251 5.53 -17.63 -20.99
CA GLN A 251 6.15 -16.33 -20.68
C GLN A 251 5.82 -15.92 -19.25
N ARG A 252 6.83 -15.51 -18.47
CA ARG A 252 6.60 -14.98 -17.12
C ARG A 252 5.67 -13.76 -17.23
N PRO A 253 4.53 -13.72 -16.51
CA PRO A 253 3.66 -12.56 -16.55
C PRO A 253 4.39 -11.30 -16.08
N VAL A 254 4.15 -10.20 -16.78
CA VAL A 254 4.43 -8.85 -16.28
C VAL A 254 3.23 -8.45 -15.44
N CYS A 255 3.46 -7.95 -14.22
CA CYS A 255 2.40 -7.48 -13.32
C CYS A 255 2.65 -6.02 -12.90
N ILE A 256 1.59 -5.21 -12.87
CA ILE A 256 1.64 -3.85 -12.34
C ILE A 256 0.60 -3.65 -11.24
N GLY A 257 0.98 -2.95 -10.18
CA GLY A 257 0.07 -2.50 -9.12
C GLY A 257 -0.37 -1.06 -9.35
N ALA A 258 -1.67 -0.78 -9.28
CA ALA A 258 -2.18 0.59 -9.25
C ALA A 258 -1.83 1.24 -7.89
N VAL A 259 -1.33 2.47 -7.89
CA VAL A 259 -0.98 3.21 -6.67
C VAL A 259 -1.32 4.69 -6.75
N GLN A 260 -1.50 5.30 -5.58
CA GLN A 260 -1.39 6.74 -5.35
C GLN A 260 -0.13 6.96 -4.48
N LEU A 261 0.82 7.76 -4.96
CA LEU A 261 2.07 8.04 -4.25
C LEU A 261 1.91 9.22 -3.29
N ASP A 262 2.13 9.00 -2.00
CA ASP A 262 2.20 10.06 -0.97
C ASP A 262 3.63 10.65 -0.87
N ARG A 263 4.65 9.84 -1.16
CA ARG A 263 6.06 10.27 -1.17
C ARG A 263 6.92 9.46 -2.14
N VAL A 264 7.84 10.18 -2.79
CA VAL A 264 9.03 9.62 -3.43
C VAL A 264 10.25 10.21 -2.74
N ALA A 265 11.28 9.42 -2.45
CA ALA A 265 12.52 9.93 -1.86
C ALA A 265 13.76 9.16 -2.32
N PHE A 266 14.92 9.82 -2.24
CA PHE A 266 16.22 9.14 -2.29
C PHE A 266 16.82 9.09 -0.89
N GLU A 267 17.29 7.91 -0.48
CA GLU A 267 18.10 7.70 0.72
C GLU A 267 19.49 7.15 0.32
N ASP A 268 20.49 7.28 1.19
CA ASP A 268 21.77 6.56 1.04
C ASP A 268 21.63 5.06 1.35
N ALA A 269 22.75 4.32 1.39
CA ALA A 269 22.73 2.89 1.67
C ALA A 269 22.38 2.55 3.14
N GLN A 270 22.47 3.53 4.04
CA GLN A 270 22.24 3.48 5.48
C GLN A 270 20.83 3.97 5.86
N GLY A 271 20.05 4.46 4.89
CA GLY A 271 18.70 4.98 5.09
C GLY A 271 18.64 6.46 5.49
N GLN A 272 19.74 7.22 5.37
CA GLN A 272 19.70 8.68 5.55
C GLN A 272 19.03 9.33 4.36
N GLY A 273 18.03 10.18 4.60
CA GLY A 273 17.31 10.90 3.55
C GLY A 273 18.19 11.94 2.86
N LEU A 274 18.27 11.86 1.53
CA LEU A 274 19.01 12.80 0.67
C LEU A 274 18.08 13.86 0.08
N SER A 275 16.88 13.44 -0.33
CA SER A 275 15.85 14.32 -0.90
C SER A 275 14.49 13.63 -0.88
N GLU A 276 13.40 14.38 -0.64
CA GLU A 276 12.04 13.86 -0.78
C GLU A 276 11.12 14.78 -1.60
N TRP A 277 10.08 14.19 -2.18
CA TRP A 277 9.01 14.84 -2.93
C TRP A 277 7.67 14.28 -2.48
N ARG A 278 6.70 15.16 -2.28
CA ARG A 278 5.31 14.82 -1.93
C ARG A 278 4.36 15.54 -2.90
N PRO A 279 3.14 15.02 -3.13
CA PRO A 279 2.03 15.85 -3.61
C PRO A 279 1.83 17.02 -2.63
N GLY A 280 1.66 18.24 -3.16
CA GLY A 280 1.69 19.49 -2.40
C GLY A 280 0.39 19.94 -1.76
#